data_AF-A0A915IMY3-F1
#
_entry.id   AF-A0A915IMY3-F1
#
_cell.length_a   1.000
_cell.length_b   1.000
_cell.length_c   1.000
_cell.angle_alpha   90.00
_cell.angle_beta   90.00
_cell.angle_gamma   90.00
#
_symmetry.space_group_name_H-M   'P 1'
#
loop_
_entity.id
_entity.type
_entity.pdbx_description
1 polymer ?
#
loop_
_entity_poly.entity_id
_entity_poly.type
_entity_poly.pdbx_seq_one_letter_code
_entity_poly.pdbx_strand_id
1 'polypeptide(L)'
;HLRTQSHSIEQARIKELDTFVNQASAFSILTKPSAFQYTIGQRDRLSFNDVKLMNRIYCSDRCRTSTKCHNGGYQHPNHCNICLCPAGFTGAHCEQIDSEKVCGSSRIKLSQNRITRLTSPNYPRGYKTPIFCAWLIETENSNDRILLKFTNLMDLYCDIRKMTCLDYVEIRNSTDLSNTGMRFCCMNRPEYQILSESNKMLVLYNSFYRYGQGFDITVDSVRS
;
A
#
# COMPACT_ATOMS: atom_id res chain seq x y z
N HIS A 1 44.23 19.00 -36.99
CA HIS A 1 44.65 18.88 -35.59
C HIS A 1 43.47 19.13 -34.67
N LEU A 2 43.20 18.13 -33.81
CA LEU A 2 42.75 18.24 -32.41
C LEU A 2 41.52 19.10 -32.03
N ARG A 3 40.52 18.35 -31.52
CA ARG A 3 39.54 18.64 -30.45
C ARG A 3 39.87 19.82 -29.52
N THR A 4 38.82 20.56 -29.10
CA THR A 4 38.33 20.57 -27.70
C THR A 4 36.94 21.23 -27.56
N GLN A 5 36.18 20.72 -26.58
CA GLN A 5 34.79 21.01 -26.22
C GLN A 5 34.56 22.42 -25.63
N SER A 6 33.32 22.90 -25.72
CA SER A 6 32.68 23.64 -24.61
C SER A 6 31.19 23.31 -24.54
N HIS A 7 30.78 22.81 -23.37
CA HIS A 7 29.42 22.44 -22.98
C HIS A 7 28.40 23.57 -23.15
N SER A 8 27.20 23.24 -23.65
CA SER A 8 25.97 23.93 -23.26
C SER A 8 25.06 22.94 -22.56
N ILE A 9 24.82 23.21 -21.29
CA ILE A 9 23.90 22.52 -20.40
C ILE A 9 22.49 22.60 -21.02
N GLU A 10 21.93 21.46 -21.40
CA GLU A 10 20.51 21.37 -21.75
C GLU A 10 19.72 21.57 -20.45
N GLN A 11 19.19 22.78 -20.31
CA GLN A 11 18.33 23.14 -19.19
C GLN A 11 17.11 22.22 -19.22
N ALA A 12 16.97 21.40 -18.19
CA ALA A 12 15.71 20.74 -17.87
C ALA A 12 14.64 21.83 -17.73
N ARG A 13 13.73 21.90 -18.70
CA ARG A 13 12.54 22.76 -18.64
C ARG A 13 11.66 22.27 -17.50
N ILE A 14 11.79 22.89 -16.34
CA ILE A 14 10.73 22.93 -15.33
C ILE A 14 9.57 23.65 -16.02
N LYS A 15 8.53 22.89 -16.38
CA LYS A 15 7.28 23.48 -16.84
C LYS A 15 6.70 24.20 -15.63
N GLU A 16 6.71 25.52 -15.65
CA GLU A 16 6.11 26.36 -14.60
C GLU A 16 4.70 25.85 -14.31
N LEU A 17 4.45 25.47 -13.05
CA LEU A 17 3.12 25.15 -12.56
C LEU A 17 2.32 26.45 -12.49
N ASP A 18 1.20 26.51 -13.21
CA ASP A 18 0.16 27.48 -12.90
C ASP A 18 -0.23 27.33 -11.42
N THR A 19 0.12 28.34 -10.62
CA THR A 19 0.13 28.33 -9.16
C THR A 19 -1.24 28.30 -8.49
N PHE A 20 -2.35 28.19 -9.23
CA PHE A 20 -3.66 27.92 -8.64
C PHE A 20 -4.49 27.07 -9.60
N VAL A 21 -4.72 25.82 -9.22
CA VAL A 21 -5.59 24.92 -9.98
C VAL A 21 -7.03 25.44 -9.89
N ASN A 22 -7.48 26.15 -10.92
CA ASN A 22 -8.86 26.68 -11.05
C ASN A 22 -9.90 25.61 -11.47
N GLN A 23 -9.55 24.33 -11.39
CA GLN A 23 -10.48 23.20 -11.56
C GLN A 23 -10.47 22.35 -10.29
N ALA A 24 -11.62 22.27 -9.61
CA ALA A 24 -11.82 21.52 -8.36
C ALA A 24 -11.61 19.98 -8.47
N SER A 25 -11.01 19.51 -9.56
CA SER A 25 -10.79 18.12 -9.93
C SER A 25 -9.39 17.85 -10.52
N ALA A 26 -8.45 18.80 -10.46
CA ALA A 26 -7.08 18.59 -10.95
C ALA A 26 -6.07 18.52 -9.79
N PHE A 27 -5.20 17.51 -9.83
CA PHE A 27 -4.11 17.35 -8.87
C PHE A 27 -3.04 18.43 -9.09
N SER A 28 -2.61 19.10 -8.02
CA SER A 28 -1.48 20.05 -8.08
C SER A 28 -0.11 19.37 -8.14
N ILE A 29 -0.02 18.11 -7.71
CA ILE A 29 1.19 17.28 -7.76
C ILE A 29 0.81 15.94 -8.37
N LEU A 30 1.58 15.51 -9.38
CA LEU A 30 1.40 14.22 -10.04
C LEU A 30 2.51 13.24 -9.62
N THR A 31 2.09 12.05 -9.21
CA THR A 31 2.99 10.95 -8.89
C THR A 31 3.54 10.31 -10.17
N LYS A 32 4.86 10.05 -10.20
CA LYS A 32 5.52 9.49 -11.38
C LYS A 32 5.19 8.00 -11.60
N PRO A 33 4.84 7.22 -10.57
CA PRO A 33 3.95 6.09 -10.74
C PRO A 33 2.53 6.54 -10.41
N SER A 34 1.69 6.69 -11.44
CA SER A 34 0.32 7.22 -11.32
C SER A 34 -0.57 6.42 -10.36
N ALA A 35 -0.25 5.15 -10.12
CA ALA A 35 -0.93 4.28 -9.16
C ALA A 35 -0.83 4.77 -7.69
N PHE A 36 0.13 5.65 -7.37
CA PHE A 36 0.31 6.23 -6.04
C PHE A 36 -0.42 7.57 -5.87
N GLN A 37 -1.16 8.03 -6.88
CA GLN A 37 -1.77 9.36 -6.87
C GLN A 37 -2.73 9.56 -5.70
N TYR A 38 -3.47 8.52 -5.31
CA TYR A 38 -4.38 8.54 -4.15
C TYR A 38 -3.72 8.17 -2.82
N THR A 39 -2.42 7.85 -2.84
CA THR A 39 -1.61 7.57 -1.64
C THR A 39 -1.03 8.86 -1.05
N ILE A 40 -0.64 9.81 -1.90
CA ILE A 40 -0.01 11.08 -1.48
C ILE A 40 -1.05 12.08 -0.93
N GLY A 41 -0.59 13.01 -0.09
CA GLY A 41 -1.42 14.11 0.42
C GLY A 41 -2.43 13.72 1.51
N GLN A 42 -2.38 12.47 1.99
CA GLN A 42 -3.17 12.01 3.14
C GLN A 42 -2.71 12.73 4.42
N ARG A 43 -3.66 13.37 5.12
CA ARG A 43 -3.38 14.21 6.30
C ARG A 43 -3.79 13.56 7.62
N ASP A 44 -4.34 12.36 7.58
CA ASP A 44 -4.85 11.70 8.79
C ASP A 44 -3.71 11.38 9.76
N ARG A 45 -2.58 10.83 9.26
CA ARG A 45 -1.40 10.45 10.07
C ARG A 45 -0.12 10.45 9.23
N LEU A 46 1.02 10.59 9.91
CA LEU A 46 2.34 10.35 9.33
C LEU A 46 2.48 8.90 8.85
N SER A 47 3.30 8.67 7.83
CA SER A 47 3.57 7.30 7.38
C SER A 47 4.30 6.53 8.48
N PHE A 48 4.11 5.21 8.52
CA PHE A 48 4.76 4.36 9.52
C PHE A 48 6.30 4.52 9.48
N ASN A 49 6.86 4.65 8.28
CA ASN A 49 8.31 4.79 8.09
C ASN A 49 8.84 6.18 8.46
N ASP A 50 8.04 7.24 8.36
CA ASP A 50 8.41 8.55 8.89
C ASP A 50 8.51 8.51 10.42
N VAL A 51 7.51 7.90 11.08
CA VAL A 51 7.52 7.75 12.54
C VAL A 51 8.68 6.85 12.99
N LYS A 52 8.96 5.76 12.25
CA LYS A 52 10.11 4.89 12.47
C LYS A 52 11.43 5.63 12.37
N LEU A 53 11.60 6.47 11.34
CA LEU A 53 12.79 7.29 11.15
C LEU A 53 12.96 8.29 12.29
N MET A 54 11.89 9.00 12.65
CA MET A 54 11.90 9.95 13.77
C MET A 54 12.29 9.26 15.09
N ASN A 55 11.69 8.11 15.40
CA ASN A 55 12.04 7.36 16.60
C ASN A 55 13.49 6.84 16.58
N ARG A 56 14.03 6.49 15.41
CA ARG A 56 15.44 6.12 15.29
C ARG A 56 16.37 7.30 15.59
N ILE A 57 16.01 8.52 15.17
CA ILE A 57 16.83 9.72 15.39
C ILE A 57 16.77 10.16 16.85
N TYR A 58 15.57 10.21 17.44
CA TYR A 58 15.36 10.85 18.75
C TYR A 58 15.26 9.88 19.94
N CYS A 59 15.12 8.57 19.70
CA CYS A 59 14.87 7.57 20.74
C CYS A 59 15.76 6.33 20.66
N SER A 60 16.85 6.36 19.87
CA SER A 60 17.73 5.19 19.67
C SER A 60 18.49 4.76 20.93
N ASP A 61 18.61 5.64 21.92
CA ASP A 61 19.32 5.42 23.19
C ASP A 61 18.41 4.92 24.33
N ARG A 62 17.09 4.86 24.11
CA ARG A 62 16.10 4.49 25.15
C ARG A 62 16.20 3.02 25.55
N CYS A 63 16.39 2.13 24.57
CA CYS A 63 16.44 0.69 24.78
C CYS A 63 17.88 0.18 24.76
N ARG A 64 18.30 -0.47 25.84
CA ARG A 64 19.65 -1.06 25.96
C ARG A 64 19.81 -2.35 25.16
N THR A 65 18.72 -3.11 25.03
CA THR A 65 18.68 -4.36 24.28
C THR A 65 17.94 -4.15 22.96
N SER A 66 18.35 -4.87 21.92
CA SER A 66 17.65 -4.87 20.63
C SER A 66 16.64 -6.00 20.60
N THR A 67 15.38 -5.68 20.30
CA THR A 67 14.32 -6.67 20.08
C THR A 67 14.11 -6.87 18.58
N LYS A 68 14.02 -8.15 18.15
CA LYS A 68 13.75 -8.48 16.75
C LYS A 68 12.28 -8.23 16.43
N CYS A 69 12.02 -7.44 15.40
CA CYS A 69 10.69 -7.18 14.87
C CYS A 69 10.55 -7.77 13.46
N HIS A 70 9.37 -8.27 13.14
CA HIS A 70 9.02 -8.84 11.85
C HIS A 70 8.28 -7.84 10.96
N ASN A 71 8.16 -8.16 9.67
CA ASN A 71 7.34 -7.43 8.69
C ASN A 71 7.60 -5.92 8.64
N GLY A 72 8.84 -5.50 8.87
CA GLY A 72 9.27 -4.11 8.84
C GLY A 72 8.92 -3.29 10.11
N GLY A 73 8.40 -3.94 11.15
CA GLY A 73 8.24 -3.32 12.48
C GLY A 73 9.55 -2.87 13.11
N TYR A 74 9.45 -2.08 14.17
CA TYR A 74 10.61 -1.62 14.95
C TYR A 74 10.30 -1.59 16.45
N GLN A 75 11.34 -1.69 17.27
CA GLN A 75 11.23 -1.76 18.71
C GLN A 75 10.51 -0.52 19.26
N HIS A 76 9.56 -0.73 20.18
CA HIS A 76 8.83 0.37 20.78
C HIS A 76 9.77 1.20 21.68
N PRO A 77 9.92 2.52 21.46
CA PRO A 77 10.89 3.37 22.17
C PRO A 77 10.82 3.31 23.69
N ASN A 78 9.60 3.21 24.24
CA ASN A 78 9.36 3.17 25.69
C ASN A 78 9.01 1.76 26.22
N HIS A 79 8.94 0.75 25.36
CA HIS A 79 8.56 -0.62 25.74
C HIS A 79 9.47 -1.60 25.00
N CYS A 80 10.70 -1.72 25.47
CA CYS A 80 11.77 -2.36 24.72
C CYS A 80 11.52 -3.83 24.34
N ASN A 81 10.62 -4.54 25.01
CA ASN A 81 10.36 -5.96 24.73
C ASN A 81 9.25 -6.17 23.69
N ILE A 82 8.66 -5.10 23.14
CA ILE A 82 7.63 -5.18 22.09
C ILE A 82 7.99 -4.31 20.89
N CYS A 83 7.28 -4.52 19.79
CA CYS A 83 7.44 -3.78 18.55
C CYS A 83 6.22 -2.91 18.25
N LEU A 84 6.47 -1.78 17.59
CA LEU A 84 5.47 -1.04 16.83
C LEU A 84 5.35 -1.68 15.44
N CYS A 85 4.12 -1.94 15.01
CA CYS A 85 3.85 -2.70 13.80
C CYS A 85 3.28 -1.82 12.68
N PRO A 86 3.72 -2.05 11.42
CA PRO A 86 3.10 -1.40 10.27
C PRO A 86 1.68 -1.91 10.09
N ALA A 87 0.82 -1.09 9.49
CA ALA A 87 -0.58 -1.45 9.27
C ALA A 87 -0.71 -2.80 8.53
N GLY A 88 -1.61 -3.65 9.02
CA GLY A 88 -1.81 -5.03 8.58
C GLY A 88 -1.07 -6.10 9.40
N PHE A 89 -0.22 -5.70 10.35
CA PHE A 89 0.50 -6.61 11.23
C PHE A 89 0.27 -6.30 12.71
N THR A 90 0.33 -7.32 13.54
CA THR A 90 0.13 -7.26 15.00
C THR A 90 0.95 -8.34 15.71
N GLY A 91 0.77 -8.48 17.02
CA GLY A 91 1.57 -9.32 17.89
C GLY A 91 2.72 -8.56 18.55
N ALA A 92 3.36 -9.18 19.54
CA ALA A 92 4.43 -8.53 20.31
C ALA A 92 5.63 -8.14 19.44
N HIS A 93 5.86 -8.88 18.35
CA HIS A 93 6.97 -8.69 17.43
C HIS A 93 6.52 -8.50 15.97
N CYS A 94 5.27 -8.14 15.73
CA CYS A 94 4.67 -7.95 14.40
C CYS A 94 4.65 -9.22 13.54
N GLU A 95 4.60 -10.38 14.17
CA GLU A 95 4.60 -11.70 13.54
C GLU A 95 3.22 -12.16 13.05
N GLN A 96 2.17 -11.52 13.56
CA GLN A 96 0.77 -11.84 13.28
C GLN A 96 0.19 -10.85 12.27
N ILE A 97 -0.90 -11.25 11.62
CA ILE A 97 -1.61 -10.42 10.64
C ILE A 97 -2.84 -9.84 11.32
N ASP A 98 -2.98 -8.52 11.26
CA ASP A 98 -4.11 -7.80 11.85
C ASP A 98 -5.25 -7.74 10.84
N SER A 99 -6.24 -8.61 10.98
CA SER A 99 -7.34 -8.74 10.01
C SER A 99 -8.60 -9.22 10.73
N GLU A 100 -9.73 -8.59 10.43
CA GLU A 100 -11.01 -9.00 11.00
C GLU A 100 -11.47 -10.37 10.48
N LYS A 101 -12.18 -11.11 11.34
CA LYS A 101 -12.67 -12.47 11.01
C LYS A 101 -13.58 -12.50 9.78
N VAL A 102 -14.32 -11.42 9.53
CA VAL A 102 -15.24 -11.28 8.39
C VAL A 102 -14.52 -11.36 7.03
N CYS A 103 -13.20 -11.14 7.02
CA CYS A 103 -12.34 -11.15 5.85
C CYS A 103 -11.84 -12.56 5.46
N GLY A 104 -12.17 -13.58 6.27
CA GLY A 104 -11.71 -14.96 6.07
C GLY A 104 -10.24 -15.15 6.44
N SER A 105 -9.53 -15.99 5.69
CA SER A 105 -8.11 -16.28 5.96
C SER A 105 -7.25 -15.07 5.66
N SER A 106 -6.47 -14.62 6.65
CA SER A 106 -5.55 -13.49 6.50
C SER A 106 -4.20 -13.87 5.88
N ARG A 107 -3.84 -15.15 5.88
CA ARG A 107 -2.64 -15.67 5.19
C ARG A 107 -3.05 -16.52 4.01
N ILE A 108 -2.59 -16.14 2.82
CA ILE A 108 -2.92 -16.81 1.55
C ILE A 108 -1.64 -17.37 0.96
N LYS A 109 -1.60 -18.69 0.74
CA LYS A 109 -0.52 -19.36 0.01
C LYS A 109 -0.95 -19.63 -1.42
N LEU A 110 -0.18 -19.12 -2.39
CA LEU A 110 -0.45 -19.32 -3.81
C LEU A 110 0.38 -20.50 -4.34
N SER A 111 -0.33 -21.47 -4.92
CA SER A 111 0.26 -22.56 -5.71
C SER A 111 0.35 -22.14 -7.19
N GLN A 112 1.29 -22.75 -7.93
CA GLN A 112 1.38 -22.52 -9.38
C GLN A 112 0.07 -22.93 -10.10
N ASN A 113 -0.26 -22.23 -11.19
CA ASN A 113 -1.43 -22.47 -12.05
C ASN A 113 -2.80 -22.37 -11.35
N ARG A 114 -2.88 -21.71 -10.19
CA ARG A 114 -4.13 -21.49 -9.48
C ARG A 114 -4.34 -20.01 -9.21
N ILE A 115 -5.45 -19.49 -9.71
CA ILE A 115 -5.91 -18.14 -9.43
C ILE A 115 -6.68 -18.15 -8.11
N THR A 116 -6.34 -17.23 -7.20
CA THR A 116 -7.10 -16.99 -5.98
C THR A 116 -7.85 -15.68 -6.09
N ARG A 117 -9.13 -15.68 -5.75
CA ARG A 117 -9.99 -14.49 -5.78
C ARG A 117 -10.15 -13.93 -4.37
N LEU A 118 -9.96 -12.63 -4.20
CA LEU A 118 -10.17 -11.90 -2.95
C LEU A 118 -11.16 -10.77 -3.20
N THR A 119 -12.17 -10.65 -2.35
CA THR A 119 -13.20 -9.62 -2.46
C THR A 119 -13.38 -8.92 -1.13
N SER A 120 -13.88 -7.69 -1.15
CA SER A 120 -14.45 -7.09 0.07
C SER A 120 -15.57 -8.00 0.62
N PRO A 121 -15.78 -8.03 1.95
CA PRO A 121 -16.84 -8.83 2.53
C PRO A 121 -18.22 -8.52 1.92
N ASN A 122 -18.98 -9.57 1.61
CA ASN A 122 -20.32 -9.51 0.99
C ASN A 122 -20.38 -8.93 -0.43
N TYR A 123 -19.26 -8.75 -1.14
CA TYR A 123 -19.26 -8.42 -2.57
C TYR A 123 -20.09 -9.42 -3.40
N PRO A 124 -20.92 -8.99 -4.39
CA PRO A 124 -21.17 -7.61 -4.82
C PRO A 124 -22.35 -6.93 -4.11
N ARG A 125 -22.93 -7.57 -3.09
CA ARG A 125 -24.07 -7.03 -2.31
C ARG A 125 -23.66 -5.90 -1.36
N GLY A 126 -22.40 -5.47 -1.43
CA GLY A 126 -21.81 -4.37 -0.69
C GLY A 126 -21.44 -4.65 0.75
N TYR A 127 -20.45 -3.92 1.22
CA TYR A 127 -19.81 -4.11 2.52
C TYR A 127 -20.50 -3.26 3.60
N LYS A 128 -20.42 -3.72 4.86
CA LYS A 128 -20.82 -2.92 6.03
C LYS A 128 -19.58 -2.25 6.60
N THR A 129 -19.69 -1.02 7.10
CA THR A 129 -18.58 -0.31 7.74
C THR A 129 -18.76 -0.29 9.27
N PRO A 130 -17.67 -0.23 10.05
CA PRO A 130 -16.28 -0.30 9.64
C PRO A 130 -15.80 -1.75 9.39
N ILE A 131 -14.88 -1.93 8.45
CA ILE A 131 -14.16 -3.20 8.23
C ILE A 131 -12.70 -2.89 7.91
N PHE A 132 -11.80 -3.58 8.62
CA PHE A 132 -10.38 -3.68 8.30
C PHE A 132 -9.99 -5.13 7.99
N CYS A 133 -9.45 -5.35 6.79
CA CYS A 133 -8.88 -6.63 6.38
C CYS A 133 -7.41 -6.45 6.01
N ALA A 134 -6.60 -7.43 6.37
CA ALA A 134 -5.27 -7.63 5.83
C ALA A 134 -5.11 -9.05 5.30
N TRP A 135 -4.57 -9.16 4.08
CA TRP A 135 -4.19 -10.43 3.46
C TRP A 135 -2.71 -10.40 3.12
N LEU A 136 -1.91 -11.20 3.84
CA LEU A 136 -0.54 -11.50 3.45
C LEU A 136 -0.55 -12.66 2.46
N ILE A 137 -0.20 -12.36 1.22
CA ILE A 137 -0.16 -13.29 0.12
C ILE A 137 1.30 -13.70 -0.08
N GLU A 138 1.56 -15.00 -0.11
CA GLU A 138 2.90 -15.55 -0.30
C GLU A 138 2.84 -16.67 -1.33
N THR A 139 3.77 -16.71 -2.27
CA THR A 139 3.93 -17.86 -3.17
C THR A 139 4.55 -19.03 -2.41
N GLU A 140 4.30 -20.26 -2.89
CA GLU A 140 4.97 -21.46 -2.39
C GLU A 140 6.48 -21.45 -2.71
N ASN A 141 6.85 -20.99 -3.92
CA ASN A 141 8.24 -20.87 -4.36
C ASN A 141 8.76 -19.44 -4.11
N SER A 142 9.88 -19.32 -3.39
CA SER A 142 10.50 -18.03 -3.06
C SER A 142 11.00 -17.22 -4.27
N ASN A 143 11.16 -17.84 -5.44
CA ASN A 143 11.59 -17.18 -6.67
C ASN A 143 10.40 -16.74 -7.54
N ASP A 144 9.19 -17.16 -7.22
CA ASP A 144 7.99 -16.73 -7.92
C ASP A 144 7.56 -15.33 -7.44
N ARG A 145 6.79 -14.64 -8.28
CA ARG A 145 6.21 -13.33 -8.02
C ARG A 145 4.69 -13.43 -8.02
N ILE A 146 4.03 -12.43 -7.46
CA ILE A 146 2.58 -12.36 -7.34
C ILE A 146 2.07 -11.32 -8.34
N LEU A 147 1.21 -11.77 -9.23
CA LEU A 147 0.48 -10.88 -10.14
C LEU A 147 -0.92 -10.65 -9.56
N LEU A 148 -1.36 -9.40 -9.56
CA LEU A 148 -2.67 -8.97 -9.05
C LEU A 148 -3.43 -8.23 -10.15
N LYS A 149 -4.73 -8.53 -10.28
CA LYS A 149 -5.63 -7.87 -11.24
C LYS A 149 -6.99 -7.56 -10.59
N PHE A 150 -7.55 -6.40 -10.89
CA PHE A 150 -8.95 -6.10 -10.61
C PHE A 150 -9.85 -6.66 -11.73
N THR A 151 -10.79 -7.51 -11.38
CA THR A 151 -11.58 -8.30 -12.35
C THR A 151 -12.95 -7.72 -12.62
N ASN A 152 -13.64 -7.22 -11.60
CA ASN A 152 -14.97 -6.65 -11.72
C ASN A 152 -15.00 -5.21 -11.22
N LEU A 153 -16.16 -4.55 -11.37
CA LEU A 153 -16.36 -3.17 -10.94
C LEU A 153 -15.95 -3.01 -9.47
N MET A 154 -15.25 -1.91 -9.22
CA MET A 154 -14.93 -1.44 -7.88
C MET A 154 -15.93 -0.33 -7.54
N ASP A 155 -16.34 -0.26 -6.28
CA ASP A 155 -17.18 0.79 -5.73
C ASP A 155 -16.82 0.97 -4.26
N LEU A 156 -15.87 1.86 -4.02
CA LEU A 156 -15.37 2.24 -2.69
C LEU A 156 -15.52 3.74 -2.49
N TYR A 157 -15.92 4.16 -1.30
CA TYR A 157 -16.19 5.57 -1.04
C TYR A 157 -14.92 6.45 -1.15
N CYS A 158 -15.04 7.53 -1.92
CA CYS A 158 -14.00 8.54 -2.09
C CYS A 158 -14.60 9.95 -2.11
N ASP A 159 -13.84 10.94 -1.62
CA ASP A 159 -14.19 12.35 -1.80
C ASP A 159 -13.59 12.84 -3.12
N ILE A 160 -14.40 12.87 -4.17
CA ILE A 160 -13.97 13.28 -5.52
C ILE A 160 -13.47 14.73 -5.58
N ARG A 161 -13.91 15.61 -4.67
CA ARG A 161 -13.48 17.02 -4.64
C ARG A 161 -12.11 17.18 -3.99
N LYS A 162 -11.80 16.32 -3.01
CA LYS A 162 -10.50 16.27 -2.34
C LYS A 162 -9.57 15.23 -2.94
N MET A 163 -10.04 14.48 -3.92
CA MET A 163 -9.34 13.35 -4.55
C MET A 163 -8.74 12.41 -3.50
N THR A 164 -9.50 12.15 -2.43
CA THR A 164 -9.05 11.41 -1.25
C THR A 164 -9.85 10.11 -1.15
N CYS A 165 -9.15 8.98 -1.01
CA CYS A 165 -9.80 7.72 -0.67
C CYS A 165 -10.10 7.67 0.83
N LEU A 166 -11.37 7.49 1.18
CA LEU A 166 -11.82 7.31 2.56
C LEU A 166 -12.04 5.83 2.88
N ASP A 167 -12.64 5.10 1.93
CA ASP A 167 -12.55 3.64 1.88
C ASP A 167 -11.59 3.28 0.75
N TYR A 168 -10.71 2.31 0.98
CA TYR A 168 -9.69 1.94 0.00
C TYR A 168 -9.23 0.50 0.12
N VAL A 169 -8.71 -0.01 -0.98
CA VAL A 169 -7.77 -1.14 -0.99
C VAL A 169 -6.37 -0.62 -1.25
N GLU A 170 -5.43 -0.94 -0.36
CA GLU A 170 -4.01 -0.61 -0.46
C GLU A 170 -3.22 -1.87 -0.87
N ILE A 171 -2.41 -1.75 -1.93
CA ILE A 171 -1.57 -2.83 -2.44
C ILE A 171 -0.11 -2.48 -2.16
N ARG A 172 0.54 -3.26 -1.28
CA ARG A 172 1.98 -3.20 -1.03
C ARG A 172 2.66 -4.35 -1.73
N ASN A 173 3.31 -4.02 -2.84
CA ASN A 173 3.95 -4.97 -3.74
C ASN A 173 5.48 -4.88 -3.73
N SER A 174 6.07 -3.99 -2.91
CA SER A 174 7.53 -3.85 -2.79
C SER A 174 8.17 -4.90 -1.87
N THR A 175 9.49 -4.99 -1.86
CA THR A 175 10.22 -5.89 -0.95
C THR A 175 10.03 -5.55 0.54
N ASP A 176 9.76 -4.29 0.87
CA ASP A 176 9.47 -3.85 2.25
C ASP A 176 7.97 -3.54 2.41
N LEU A 177 7.25 -4.47 3.03
CA LEU A 177 5.80 -4.36 3.26
C LEU A 177 5.42 -3.34 4.36
N SER A 178 6.39 -2.67 5.00
CA SER A 178 6.12 -1.52 5.88
C SER A 178 5.89 -0.22 5.11
N ASN A 179 6.33 -0.13 3.85
CA ASN A 179 6.09 1.02 3.00
C ASN A 179 4.61 1.12 2.62
N THR A 180 4.06 2.33 2.68
CA THR A 180 2.70 2.60 2.20
C THR A 180 2.59 2.23 0.72
N GLY A 181 1.55 1.50 0.37
CA GLY A 181 1.30 1.00 -0.98
C GLY A 181 0.46 1.93 -1.87
N MET A 182 0.11 1.42 -3.04
CA MET A 182 -0.84 2.06 -3.96
C MET A 182 -2.26 1.94 -3.39
N ARG A 183 -3.01 3.04 -3.34
CA ARG A 183 -4.41 3.03 -2.87
C ARG A 183 -5.38 3.17 -4.03
N PHE A 184 -6.42 2.33 -4.00
CA PHE A 184 -7.48 2.32 -4.99
C PHE A 184 -8.84 2.53 -4.30
N CYS A 185 -9.65 3.41 -4.88
CA CYS A 185 -11.01 3.71 -4.44
C CYS A 185 -11.84 4.31 -5.59
N CYS A 186 -13.06 4.77 -5.32
CA CYS A 186 -14.05 5.22 -6.30
C CYS A 186 -14.55 4.07 -7.20
N MET A 187 -15.25 4.43 -8.29
CA MET A 187 -15.88 3.47 -9.21
C MET A 187 -14.95 2.92 -10.31
N ASN A 188 -13.74 3.47 -10.43
CA ASN A 188 -12.82 3.12 -11.52
C ASN A 188 -11.81 2.08 -11.05
N ARG A 189 -11.95 0.85 -11.52
CA ARG A 189 -10.91 -0.17 -11.34
C ARG A 189 -9.69 0.13 -12.24
N PRO A 190 -8.46 -0.16 -11.80
CA PRO A 190 -7.31 -0.12 -12.69
C PRO A 190 -7.43 -1.22 -13.76
N GLU A 191 -7.14 -0.87 -15.02
CA GLU A 191 -7.11 -1.82 -16.14
C GLU A 191 -5.76 -2.55 -16.30
N TYR A 192 -4.74 -2.09 -15.59
CA TYR A 192 -3.42 -2.70 -15.56
C TYR A 192 -3.30 -3.75 -14.45
N GLN A 193 -2.29 -4.61 -14.59
CA GLN A 193 -1.92 -5.60 -13.57
C GLN A 193 -0.79 -5.07 -12.68
N ILE A 194 -0.74 -5.54 -11.45
CA ILE A 194 0.28 -5.18 -10.47
C ILE A 194 1.13 -6.41 -10.19
N LEU A 195 2.43 -6.33 -10.50
CA LEU A 195 3.40 -7.39 -10.21
C LEU A 195 4.17 -7.04 -8.93
N SER A 196 4.30 -7.98 -7.99
CA SER A 196 5.13 -7.80 -6.80
C SER A 196 6.62 -7.84 -7.12
N GLU A 197 7.45 -7.14 -6.36
CA GLU A 197 8.91 -7.19 -6.42
C GLU A 197 9.48 -8.44 -5.73
N SER A 198 8.69 -9.08 -4.87
CA SER A 198 9.09 -10.26 -4.10
C SER A 198 8.04 -11.37 -4.18
N ASN A 199 8.32 -12.49 -3.51
CA ASN A 199 7.40 -13.61 -3.35
C ASN A 199 6.27 -13.34 -2.33
N LYS A 200 6.15 -12.09 -1.86
CA LYS A 200 5.14 -11.62 -0.91
C LYS A 200 4.47 -10.33 -1.40
N MET A 201 3.19 -10.20 -1.07
CA MET A 201 2.38 -9.01 -1.31
C MET A 201 1.41 -8.85 -0.14
N LEU A 202 1.22 -7.61 0.33
CA LEU A 202 0.21 -7.30 1.34
C LEU A 202 -0.93 -6.51 0.71
N VAL A 203 -2.15 -7.00 0.90
CA VAL A 203 -3.38 -6.30 0.51
C VAL A 203 -4.08 -5.86 1.79
N LEU A 204 -4.30 -4.56 1.93
CA LEU A 204 -5.07 -3.99 3.03
C LEU A 204 -6.39 -3.48 2.47
N TYR A 205 -7.50 -3.82 3.10
CA TYR A 205 -8.78 -3.20 2.86
C TYR A 205 -9.22 -2.46 4.11
N ASN A 206 -9.60 -1.20 3.94
CA ASN A 206 -10.00 -0.36 5.03
C ASN A 206 -11.25 0.43 4.62
N SER A 207 -12.32 0.27 5.41
CA SER A 207 -13.58 0.97 5.20
C SER A 207 -14.12 1.53 6.51
N PHE A 208 -14.52 2.80 6.48
CA PHE A 208 -14.99 3.53 7.65
C PHE A 208 -16.24 4.36 7.37
N TYR A 209 -16.47 4.80 6.14
CA TYR A 209 -17.40 5.90 5.90
C TYR A 209 -18.77 5.45 5.39
N ARG A 210 -18.88 4.98 4.15
CA ARG A 210 -20.18 4.68 3.52
C ARG A 210 -20.18 3.33 2.81
N TYR A 211 -21.38 2.77 2.69
CA TYR A 211 -21.63 1.58 1.91
C TYR A 211 -21.25 1.78 0.43
N GLY A 212 -20.65 0.76 -0.17
CA GLY A 212 -20.43 0.59 -1.61
C GLY A 212 -20.45 -0.89 -1.97
N GLN A 213 -20.48 -1.23 -3.25
CA GLN A 213 -20.46 -2.65 -3.68
C GLN A 213 -19.14 -3.35 -3.31
N GLY A 214 -18.04 -2.59 -3.21
CA GLY A 214 -16.74 -3.08 -2.77
C GLY A 214 -15.76 -3.34 -3.91
N PHE A 215 -14.90 -4.35 -3.79
CA PHE A 215 -13.91 -4.67 -4.82
C PHE A 215 -13.81 -6.18 -5.05
N ASP A 216 -13.26 -6.53 -6.21
CA ASP A 216 -12.94 -7.89 -6.61
C ASP A 216 -11.59 -7.93 -7.32
N ILE A 217 -10.66 -8.68 -6.73
CA ILE A 217 -9.32 -8.90 -7.27
C ILE A 217 -9.01 -10.38 -7.40
N THR A 218 -8.15 -10.70 -8.35
CA THR A 218 -7.52 -12.01 -8.49
C THR A 218 -6.02 -11.89 -8.30
N VAL A 219 -5.43 -12.91 -7.69
CA VAL A 219 -4.00 -13.04 -7.49
C VAL A 219 -3.50 -14.41 -7.94
N ASP A 220 -2.35 -14.44 -8.59
CA ASP A 220 -1.73 -15.63 -9.15
C ASP A 220 -0.20 -15.63 -8.96
N SER A 221 0.37 -16.82 -8.80
CA SER A 221 1.81 -17.05 -8.73
C SER A 221 2.37 -17.15 -10.15
N VAL A 222 3.29 -16.25 -10.50
CA VAL A 222 3.97 -16.22 -11.80
C VAL A 222 5.46 -16.44 -11.61
N ARG A 223 6.09 -17.18 -12.52
CA ARG A 223 7.54 -17.36 -12.49
C ARG A 223 8.21 -16.03 -12.85
N SER A 224 9.26 -15.68 -12.12
CA SER A 224 10.08 -14.50 -12.42
C SER A 224 10.94 -14.69 -13.67
#